data_AF-A0A9E5QZ15-F1
#
_entry.id   AF-A0A9E5QZ15-F1
#
_cell.length_a   1.000
_cell.length_b   1.000
_cell.length_c   1.000
_cell.angle_alpha   90.00
_cell.angle_beta   90.00
_cell.angle_gamma   90.00
#
_symmetry.space_group_name_H-M   'P 1'
#
loop_
_entity.id
_entity.type
_entity.pdbx_description
1 polymer ?
#
loop_
_entity_poly.entity_id
_entity_poly.type
_entity_poly.pdbx_seq_one_letter_code
_entity_poly.pdbx_strand_id
1 'polypeptide(L)'
;MENTSVMDDELVLDQERNYLIVYSRSEDRPHNATPENGVTWVNWGQTCTQALTLRWISVVPDWAFALSPHEQNLPWAKSTWSGTQHDPSLIGQNHPKGFLKAYHPVKHYMKKTDFEALGNGFGRKDLPAWIAREGNGL
;
A
#
# COMPACT_ATOMS: atom_id res chain seq x y z
N MET A 1 -7.53 -15.39 18.53
CA MET A 1 -6.69 -15.22 17.32
C MET A 1 -6.72 -13.75 16.99
N GLU A 2 -5.58 -13.08 16.93
CA GLU A 2 -5.53 -11.73 16.37
C GLU A 2 -5.77 -11.84 14.86
N ASN A 3 -6.75 -11.09 14.35
CA ASN A 3 -7.05 -11.08 12.92
C ASN A 3 -6.05 -10.15 12.22
N THR A 4 -5.23 -10.70 11.33
CA THR A 4 -4.23 -9.94 10.55
C THR A 4 -4.73 -9.56 9.16
N SER A 5 -5.96 -9.96 8.81
CA SER A 5 -6.65 -9.58 7.58
C SER A 5 -7.76 -8.59 7.89
N VAL A 6 -7.81 -7.51 7.12
CA VAL A 6 -8.84 -6.46 7.22
C VAL A 6 -9.51 -6.29 5.86
N MET A 7 -10.81 -6.02 5.88
CA MET A 7 -11.65 -5.74 4.71
C MET A 7 -11.96 -4.25 4.60
N ASP A 8 -12.46 -3.81 3.44
CA ASP A 8 -12.69 -2.39 3.14
C ASP A 8 -13.75 -1.73 4.04
N ASP A 9 -14.70 -2.50 4.58
CA ASP A 9 -15.68 -2.04 5.58
C ASP A 9 -15.08 -1.87 7.00
N GLU A 10 -13.91 -2.45 7.26
CA GLU A 10 -13.16 -2.31 8.52
C GLU A 10 -12.12 -1.17 8.45
N LEU A 11 -11.83 -0.64 7.26
CA LEU A 11 -10.81 0.40 7.06
C LEU A 11 -11.37 1.81 7.28
N VAL A 12 -10.55 2.65 7.89
CA VAL A 12 -10.80 4.09 8.02
C VAL A 12 -10.24 4.82 6.81
N LEU A 13 -11.01 5.77 6.30
CA LEU A 13 -10.61 6.69 5.23
C LEU A 13 -9.98 7.96 5.82
N ASP A 14 -8.92 8.46 5.17
CA ASP A 14 -8.42 9.81 5.43
C ASP A 14 -9.35 10.90 4.85
N GLN A 15 -8.98 12.17 5.06
CA GLN A 15 -9.74 13.33 4.55
C GLN A 15 -9.83 13.38 3.02
N GLU A 16 -8.89 12.75 2.32
CA GLU A 16 -8.82 12.65 0.86
C GLU A 16 -9.45 11.34 0.33
N ARG A 17 -10.09 10.54 1.21
CA ARG A 17 -10.67 9.23 0.93
C ARG A 17 -9.66 8.18 0.45
N ASN A 18 -8.42 8.23 0.95
CA ASN A 18 -7.45 7.14 0.81
C ASN A 18 -7.53 6.18 1.99
N TYR A 19 -7.10 4.94 1.76
CA TYR A 19 -6.74 4.03 2.85
C TYR A 19 -5.29 4.25 3.26
N LEU A 20 -5.08 4.49 4.55
CA LEU A 20 -3.76 4.45 5.18
C LEU A 20 -3.75 3.37 6.25
N ILE A 21 -2.89 2.36 6.04
CA ILE A 21 -2.80 1.19 6.93
C ILE A 21 -1.40 1.13 7.53
N VAL A 22 -1.33 1.12 8.86
CA VAL A 22 -0.08 0.96 9.61
C VAL A 22 -0.05 -0.43 10.20
N TYR A 23 0.93 -1.22 9.77
CA TYR A 23 1.26 -2.52 10.35
C TYR A 23 2.42 -2.38 11.33
N SER A 24 2.21 -2.79 12.58
CA SER A 24 3.28 -2.85 13.58
C SER A 24 2.93 -3.86 14.68
N ARG A 25 3.91 -4.19 15.52
CA ARG A 25 3.62 -4.78 16.83
C ARG A 25 2.90 -3.77 17.71
N SER A 26 2.21 -4.26 18.74
CA SER A 26 1.50 -3.41 19.71
C SER A 26 2.46 -2.43 20.42
N GLU A 27 3.65 -2.88 20.83
CA GLU A 27 4.68 -2.04 21.47
C GLU A 27 5.24 -0.96 20.53
N ASP A 28 5.21 -1.21 19.22
CA ASP A 28 5.74 -0.33 18.19
C ASP A 28 4.66 0.57 17.57
N ARG A 29 3.41 0.48 18.02
CA ARG A 29 2.32 1.30 17.49
C ARG A 29 2.64 2.79 17.67
N PRO A 30 2.65 3.60 16.59
CA PRO A 30 2.72 5.06 16.69
C PRO A 30 1.47 5.61 17.40
N HIS A 31 1.64 6.56 18.31
CA HIS A 31 0.49 7.10 19.06
C HIS A 31 -0.51 7.86 18.18
N ASN A 32 -0.07 8.40 17.05
CA ASN A 32 -0.90 9.09 16.06
C ASN A 32 -1.47 8.15 14.97
N ALA A 33 -1.23 6.84 15.04
CA ALA A 33 -1.90 5.85 14.19
C ALA A 33 -3.31 5.52 14.73
N THR A 34 -4.22 6.47 14.56
CA THR A 34 -5.60 6.40 15.08
C THR A 34 -6.65 6.68 13.99
N PRO A 35 -7.91 6.23 14.18
CA PRO A 35 -9.00 6.53 13.28
C PRO A 35 -9.22 8.03 13.06
N GLU A 36 -9.01 8.86 14.08
CA GLU A 36 -9.18 10.32 14.01
C GLU A 36 -8.18 10.97 13.04
N ASN A 37 -7.01 10.34 12.85
CA ASN A 37 -6.01 10.74 11.87
C ASN A 37 -6.17 10.00 10.51
N GLY A 38 -7.28 9.28 10.30
CA GLY A 38 -7.50 8.53 9.06
C GLY A 38 -6.62 7.30 8.92
N VAL A 39 -6.09 6.76 10.02
CA VAL A 39 -5.16 5.63 10.03
C VAL A 39 -5.84 4.38 10.56
N THR A 40 -5.82 3.31 9.77
CA THR A 40 -6.13 1.97 10.26
C THR A 40 -4.87 1.32 10.80
N TRP A 41 -4.82 1.02 12.10
CA TRP A 41 -3.73 0.27 12.68
C TRP A 41 -4.07 -1.22 12.75
N VAL A 42 -3.16 -2.06 12.25
CA VAL A 42 -3.29 -3.52 12.29
C VAL A 42 -2.13 -4.10 13.11
N ASN A 43 -2.47 -4.88 14.14
CA ASN A 43 -1.47 -5.59 14.92
C ASN A 43 -0.85 -6.69 14.05
N TRP A 44 0.47 -6.62 13.87
CA TRP A 44 1.22 -7.57 13.07
C TRP A 44 1.46 -8.91 13.81
N GLY A 45 1.20 -9.01 15.12
CA GLY A 45 1.44 -10.22 15.93
C GLY A 45 2.91 -10.45 16.36
N GLN A 46 3.29 -11.69 16.71
CA GLN A 46 4.61 -11.99 17.30
C GLN A 46 5.63 -12.62 16.32
N THR A 47 5.25 -12.82 15.05
CA THR A 47 6.08 -13.56 14.08
C THR A 47 7.13 -12.68 13.39
N CYS A 48 8.24 -13.30 12.98
CA CYS A 48 9.44 -12.59 12.48
C CYS A 48 9.45 -12.28 10.97
N THR A 49 8.59 -12.91 10.16
CA THR A 49 8.52 -12.70 8.70
C THR A 49 7.08 -12.56 8.26
N GLN A 50 6.78 -11.49 7.52
CA GLN A 50 5.44 -11.24 7.00
C GLN A 50 5.45 -11.00 5.50
N ALA A 51 4.38 -11.48 4.86
CA ALA A 51 4.01 -11.13 3.51
C ALA A 51 2.67 -10.37 3.58
N LEU A 52 2.61 -9.23 2.90
CA LEU A 52 1.35 -8.51 2.71
C LEU A 52 0.71 -8.98 1.41
N THR A 53 -0.52 -9.49 1.50
CA THR A 53 -1.33 -9.86 0.33
C THR A 53 -2.52 -8.92 0.23
N LEU A 54 -2.56 -8.11 -0.82
CA LEU A 54 -3.73 -7.29 -1.16
C LEU A 54 -4.57 -8.05 -2.20
N ARG A 55 -5.88 -8.14 -1.98
CA ARG A 55 -6.83 -8.73 -2.91
C ARG A 55 -7.89 -7.70 -3.26
N TRP A 56 -8.00 -7.36 -4.54
CA TRP A 56 -9.14 -6.61 -5.06
C TRP A 56 -10.19 -7.59 -5.56
N ILE A 57 -11.33 -7.59 -4.88
CA ILE A 57 -12.48 -8.40 -5.23
C ILE A 57 -13.62 -7.45 -5.54
N SER A 58 -14.20 -7.57 -6.71
CA SER A 58 -15.32 -6.75 -7.13
C SER A 58 -16.18 -7.54 -8.13
N VAL A 59 -17.41 -7.12 -8.31
CA VAL A 59 -18.41 -7.78 -9.15
C VAL A 59 -18.49 -7.10 -10.52
N VAL A 60 -18.67 -7.90 -11.58
CA VAL A 60 -18.97 -7.36 -12.93
C VAL A 60 -20.36 -6.71 -12.88
N PRO A 61 -20.57 -5.52 -13.49
CA PRO A 61 -19.63 -4.75 -14.32
C PRO A 61 -18.84 -3.65 -13.58
N ASP A 62 -19.05 -3.48 -12.27
CA ASP A 62 -18.60 -2.31 -11.51
C ASP A 62 -17.07 -2.13 -11.45
N TRP A 63 -16.31 -3.21 -11.61
CA TRP A 63 -14.84 -3.12 -11.65
C TRP A 63 -14.27 -2.72 -13.01
N ALA A 64 -15.07 -2.65 -14.08
CA ALA A 64 -14.55 -2.40 -15.42
C ALA A 64 -14.36 -0.89 -15.68
N PHE A 65 -13.12 -0.42 -15.59
CA PHE A 65 -12.73 0.95 -15.95
C PHE A 65 -11.34 0.97 -16.59
N ALA A 66 -10.91 2.14 -17.05
CA ALA A 66 -9.70 2.29 -17.87
C ALA A 66 -8.40 1.81 -17.19
N LEU A 67 -8.34 1.81 -15.85
CA LEU A 67 -7.15 1.41 -15.09
C LEU A 67 -7.31 0.05 -14.40
N SER A 68 -8.38 -0.71 -14.69
CA SER A 68 -8.53 -2.07 -14.16
C SER A 68 -7.42 -2.96 -14.71
N PRO A 69 -6.67 -3.69 -13.85
CA PRO A 69 -5.68 -4.66 -14.33
C PRO A 69 -6.35 -5.71 -15.23
N HIS A 70 -5.93 -5.79 -16.48
CA HIS A 70 -6.45 -6.76 -17.44
C HIS A 70 -5.35 -7.17 -18.43
N GLU A 71 -5.39 -8.39 -18.97
CA GLU A 71 -4.35 -8.88 -19.87
C GLU A 71 -4.15 -7.99 -21.11
N GLN A 72 -5.21 -7.31 -21.56
CA GLN A 72 -5.17 -6.39 -22.69
C GLN A 72 -4.33 -5.12 -22.42
N ASN A 73 -4.27 -4.64 -21.16
CA ASN A 73 -3.55 -3.43 -20.79
C ASN A 73 -2.27 -3.69 -19.99
N LEU A 74 -2.18 -4.82 -19.29
CA LEU A 74 -1.05 -5.30 -18.52
C LEU A 74 -0.71 -6.75 -18.90
N PRO A 75 -0.29 -7.01 -20.16
CA PRO A 75 0.00 -8.35 -20.62
C PRO A 75 1.16 -8.96 -19.83
N TRP A 76 1.08 -10.28 -19.56
CA TRP A 76 2.08 -11.00 -18.75
C TRP A 76 3.52 -10.69 -19.17
N ALA A 77 3.79 -10.68 -20.48
CA ALA A 77 5.12 -10.47 -21.06
C ALA A 77 5.78 -9.14 -20.64
N LYS A 78 4.98 -8.11 -20.34
CA LYS A 78 5.47 -6.78 -19.94
C LYS A 78 5.27 -6.48 -18.47
N SER A 79 4.14 -6.88 -17.89
CA SER A 79 3.76 -6.48 -16.52
C SER A 79 4.35 -7.37 -15.42
N THR A 80 4.70 -8.61 -15.74
CA THR A 80 5.21 -9.57 -14.73
C THR A 80 6.74 -9.57 -14.70
N TRP A 81 7.32 -9.64 -13.50
CA TRP A 81 8.78 -9.70 -13.30
C TRP A 81 9.45 -10.88 -14.02
N SER A 82 8.71 -11.98 -14.21
CA SER A 82 9.14 -13.18 -14.96
C SER A 82 8.81 -13.12 -16.46
N GLY A 83 8.27 -12.00 -16.94
CA GLY A 83 7.92 -11.78 -18.34
C GLY A 83 9.14 -11.59 -19.25
N THR A 84 8.96 -11.83 -20.54
CA THR A 84 10.04 -11.74 -21.55
C THR A 84 10.50 -10.31 -21.85
N GLN A 85 9.67 -9.31 -21.56
CA GLN A 85 9.91 -7.88 -21.82
C GLN A 85 9.49 -7.05 -20.60
N HIS A 86 9.87 -7.50 -19.39
CA HIS A 86 9.42 -6.88 -18.15
C HIS A 86 9.74 -5.37 -18.11
N ASP A 87 8.69 -4.56 -17.97
CA ASP A 87 8.77 -3.12 -17.74
C ASP A 87 8.33 -2.81 -16.30
N PRO A 88 9.29 -2.55 -15.38
CA PRO A 88 8.96 -2.29 -13.98
C PRO A 88 8.19 -0.98 -13.79
N SER A 89 8.21 -0.05 -14.76
CA SER A 89 7.49 1.23 -14.66
C SER A 89 5.97 1.08 -14.72
N LEU A 90 5.46 -0.07 -15.19
CA LEU A 90 4.02 -0.34 -15.27
C LEU A 90 3.41 -0.54 -13.88
N ILE A 91 3.89 -1.52 -13.12
CA ILE A 91 3.36 -1.88 -11.79
C ILE A 91 4.44 -2.39 -10.80
N GLY A 92 5.70 -2.50 -11.22
CA GLY A 92 6.76 -3.11 -10.41
C GLY A 92 7.43 -2.13 -9.44
N GLN A 93 7.34 -0.83 -9.72
CA GLN A 93 7.95 0.21 -8.90
C GLN A 93 6.95 0.79 -7.89
N ASN A 94 7.43 1.11 -6.69
CA ASN A 94 6.62 1.61 -5.57
C ASN A 94 6.30 3.11 -5.70
N HIS A 95 5.56 3.52 -6.75
CA HIS A 95 5.12 4.91 -6.93
C HIS A 95 3.85 4.99 -7.79
N PRO A 96 3.04 6.06 -7.65
CA PRO A 96 1.76 6.19 -8.34
C PRO A 96 1.86 6.69 -9.79
N LYS A 97 3.02 6.58 -10.47
CA LYS A 97 3.17 7.07 -11.87
C LYS A 97 2.96 5.98 -12.93
N GLY A 98 2.93 4.71 -12.52
CA GLY A 98 2.70 3.57 -13.41
C GLY A 98 1.28 3.49 -13.97
N PHE A 99 0.86 2.30 -14.36
CA PHE A 99 -0.44 2.05 -14.98
C PHE A 99 -1.60 2.41 -14.05
N LEU A 100 -1.54 2.00 -12.78
CA LEU A 100 -2.64 2.16 -11.81
C LEU A 100 -2.83 3.59 -11.29
N LYS A 101 -1.93 4.52 -11.61
CA LYS A 101 -1.99 5.93 -11.16
C LYS A 101 -2.24 6.04 -9.65
N ALA A 102 -3.25 6.81 -9.23
CA ALA A 102 -3.60 7.01 -7.83
C ALA A 102 -4.02 5.72 -7.09
N TYR A 103 -4.52 4.72 -7.82
CA TYR A 103 -4.92 3.41 -7.30
C TYR A 103 -3.75 2.47 -7.02
N HIS A 104 -2.52 2.86 -7.39
CA HIS A 104 -1.33 2.05 -7.11
C HIS A 104 -1.06 2.01 -5.59
N PRO A 105 -1.00 0.82 -4.96
CA PRO A 105 -0.59 0.69 -3.57
C PRO A 105 0.84 1.18 -3.39
N VAL A 106 1.08 1.99 -2.36
CA VAL A 106 2.42 2.46 -2.02
C VAL A 106 2.76 1.97 -0.62
N LYS A 107 3.94 1.39 -0.46
CA LYS A 107 4.46 0.89 0.82
C LYS A 107 5.66 1.69 1.29
N HIS A 108 5.86 1.80 2.60
CA HIS A 108 7.04 2.44 3.17
C HIS A 108 7.40 1.78 4.50
N TYR A 109 8.69 1.63 4.80
CA TYR A 109 9.17 1.27 6.13
C TYR A 109 9.57 2.53 6.89
N MET A 110 8.95 2.77 8.04
CA MET A 110 9.18 3.98 8.81
C MET A 110 9.44 3.64 10.28
N LYS A 111 10.32 4.40 10.93
CA LYS A 111 10.47 4.30 12.38
C LYS A 111 9.23 4.89 13.05
N LYS A 112 8.86 4.33 14.21
CA LYS A 112 7.78 4.88 15.05
C LYS A 112 7.91 6.39 15.24
N THR A 113 9.10 6.86 15.60
CA THR A 113 9.38 8.28 15.84
C THR A 113 9.15 9.17 14.63
N ASP A 114 9.48 8.68 13.43
CA ASP A 114 9.34 9.46 12.20
C ASP A 114 7.86 9.57 11.80
N PHE A 115 7.09 8.52 12.04
CA PHE A 115 5.64 8.52 11.81
C PHE A 115 4.93 9.45 12.80
N GLU A 116 5.34 9.41 14.06
CA GLU A 116 4.82 10.28 15.12
C GLU A 116 5.12 11.77 14.85
N ALA A 117 6.27 12.06 14.23
CA ALA A 117 6.66 13.41 13.84
C ALA A 117 5.76 14.03 12.74
N LEU A 118 4.97 13.24 12.03
CA LEU A 118 3.95 13.74 11.09
C LEU A 118 2.83 14.50 11.82
N GLY A 119 2.66 14.28 13.13
CA GLY A 119 1.61 14.90 13.92
C GLY A 119 0.22 14.36 13.59
N ASN A 120 -0.79 15.22 13.71
CA ASN A 120 -2.19 14.91 13.44
C ASN A 120 -2.63 15.55 12.11
N GLY A 121 -3.60 14.92 11.44
CA GLY A 121 -4.16 15.45 10.18
C GLY A 121 -3.19 15.47 9.00
N PHE A 122 -2.13 14.67 9.05
CA PHE A 122 -1.27 14.44 7.90
C PHE A 122 -2.02 13.62 6.83
N GLY A 123 -1.63 13.80 5.57
CA GLY A 123 -2.21 13.07 4.44
C GLY A 123 -1.17 12.22 3.71
N ARG A 124 -1.62 11.54 2.65
CA ARG A 124 -0.75 10.71 1.80
C ARG A 124 0.48 11.46 1.27
N LYS A 125 0.34 12.75 0.96
CA LYS A 125 1.41 13.61 0.42
C LYS A 125 2.55 13.88 1.41
N ASP A 126 2.28 13.76 2.71
CA ASP A 126 3.23 14.02 3.78
C ASP A 126 4.07 12.76 4.09
N LEU A 127 3.64 11.60 3.58
CA LEU A 127 4.40 10.36 3.67
C LEU A 127 5.59 10.41 2.71
N PRO A 128 6.80 10.03 3.17
CA PRO A 128 7.96 9.97 2.31
C PRO A 128 7.77 8.94 1.19
N ALA A 129 8.20 9.31 -0.01
CA ALA A 129 8.31 8.36 -1.09
C ALA A 129 9.50 7.43 -0.84
N TRP A 130 9.30 6.11 -0.95
CA TRP A 130 10.42 5.19 -0.97
C TRP A 130 11.08 5.25 -2.35
N ILE A 131 12.02 6.18 -2.50
CA ILE A 131 12.85 6.26 -3.71
C ILE A 131 13.86 5.11 -3.59
N ALA A 132 13.71 4.10 -4.45
CA ALA A 132 14.75 3.10 -4.62
C ALA A 132 16.05 3.83 -4.95
N ARG A 133 17.06 3.73 -4.08
CA ARG A 133 18.38 4.23 -4.42
C ARG A 133 18.81 3.50 -5.69
N GLU A 134 19.17 4.25 -6.73
CA GLU A 134 19.96 3.69 -7.83
C GLU A 134 21.19 3.05 -7.19
N GLY A 135 21.26 1.71 -7.15
CA GLY A 135 22.49 1.04 -6.73
C GLY A 135 22.38 -0.34 -6.11
N ASN A 136 21.31 -0.72 -5.41
CA ASN A 136 21.30 -2.01 -4.70
C ASN A 136 20.08 -2.84 -5.10
N GLY A 137 20.22 -3.60 -6.18
CA GLY A 137 19.42 -4.79 -6.40
C GLY A 137 19.86 -5.86 -5.39
N LEU A 138 18.88 -6.37 -4.65
CA LEU A 138 18.97 -7.44 -3.64
C LEU A 138 19.79 -7.11 -2.38
#